data_AF-A0A7J9XWK8-F1
#
_entry.id   AF-A0A7J9XWK8-F1
#
_cell.length_a   1.000
_cell.length_b   1.000
_cell.length_c   1.000
_cell.angle_alpha   90.00
_cell.angle_beta   90.00
_cell.angle_gamma   90.00
#
_symmetry.space_group_name_H-M   'P 1'
#
loop_
_entity.id
_entity.type
_entity.pdbx_description
1 polymer ?
#
loop_
_entity_poly.entity_id
_entity_poly.type
_entity_poly.pdbx_seq_one_letter_code
_entity_poly.pdbx_strand_id
1 'polypeptide(L)'
;MRTFASFDWHGPTGMAHTCAYPHRTPILTARGGEVSLHLVPADEHSVTVEELSFARQLAAAAAVYVTECERFLVAASDDSTDRGAA
;
A
#
# COMPACT_ATOMS: atom_id res chain seq x y z
N MET A 1 -27.47 7.17 -3.06
CA MET A 1 -26.17 7.27 -3.74
C MET A 1 -25.17 6.48 -2.90
N ARG A 2 -24.66 5.35 -3.41
CA ARG A 2 -23.67 4.51 -2.69
C ARG A 2 -22.28 5.02 -3.06
N THR A 3 -21.58 5.65 -2.13
CA THR A 3 -20.20 6.11 -2.34
C THR A 3 -19.28 4.90 -2.22
N PHE A 4 -18.51 4.62 -3.27
CA PHE A 4 -17.38 3.70 -3.22
C PHE A 4 -16.11 4.55 -3.32
N ALA A 5 -15.09 4.22 -2.55
CA ALA A 5 -13.76 4.78 -2.70
C ALA A 5 -12.83 3.64 -3.09
N SER A 6 -12.19 3.75 -4.25
CA SER A 6 -11.06 2.90 -4.63
C SER A 6 -9.79 3.72 -4.66
N PHE A 7 -8.72 3.14 -4.15
CA PHE A 7 -7.36 3.63 -4.32
C PHE A 7 -6.59 2.51 -4.98
N ASP A 8 -6.06 2.77 -6.17
CA ASP A 8 -5.32 1.79 -6.98
C ASP A 8 -3.89 2.29 -7.17
N TRP A 9 -2.92 1.46 -6.79
CA TRP A 9 -1.51 1.68 -7.11
C TRP A 9 -1.01 0.56 -8.02
N HIS A 10 -0.31 0.92 -9.10
CA HIS A 10 0.35 0.00 -10.01
C HIS A 10 1.85 0.29 -10.03
N GLY A 11 2.65 -0.70 -9.63
CA GLY A 11 4.10 -0.71 -9.79
C GLY A 11 4.51 -1.73 -10.88
N PRO A 12 5.78 -1.71 -11.33
CA PRO A 12 6.28 -2.61 -12.38
C PRO A 12 6.10 -4.11 -12.07
N THR A 13 5.94 -4.47 -10.79
CA THR A 13 5.86 -5.85 -10.31
C THR A 13 4.61 -6.15 -9.48
N GLY A 14 3.69 -5.19 -9.33
CA GLY A 14 2.56 -5.37 -8.42
C GLY A 14 1.44 -4.34 -8.49
N MET A 15 0.35 -4.62 -7.78
CA MET A 15 -0.84 -3.79 -7.66
C MET A 15 -1.36 -3.82 -6.23
N ALA A 16 -1.84 -2.69 -5.72
CA ALA A 16 -2.61 -2.64 -4.48
C ALA A 16 -3.94 -1.92 -4.74
N HIS A 17 -5.04 -2.45 -4.22
CA HIS A 17 -6.35 -1.81 -4.28
C HIS A 17 -7.15 -1.96 -2.99
N THR A 18 -7.91 -0.92 -2.63
CA THR A 18 -8.86 -0.96 -1.52
C THR A 18 -10.28 -0.80 -2.04
N CYS A 19 -11.18 -1.70 -1.65
CA CYS A 19 -12.61 -1.61 -1.92
C CYS A 19 -13.35 -1.28 -0.62
N ALA A 20 -13.95 -0.09 -0.54
CA ALA A 20 -14.78 0.32 0.59
C ALA A 20 -16.25 0.50 0.17
N TYR A 21 -17.17 -0.09 0.93
CA TYR A 21 -18.62 0.01 0.74
C TYR A 21 -19.30 0.53 2.02
N PRO A 22 -20.42 1.27 1.94
CA PRO A 22 -21.05 1.87 3.12
C PRO A 22 -21.55 0.89 4.20
N HIS A 23 -21.76 -0.38 3.85
CA HIS A 23 -22.36 -1.39 4.73
C HIS A 23 -21.58 -2.70 4.71
N ARG A 24 -20.29 -2.65 4.35
CA ARG A 24 -19.40 -3.82 4.38
C ARG A 24 -18.04 -3.39 4.89
N THR A 25 -17.33 -4.33 5.47
CA THR A 25 -15.94 -4.12 5.85
C THR A 25 -15.08 -3.81 4.62
N PRO A 26 -14.09 -2.90 4.77
CA PRO A 26 -13.16 -2.61 3.70
C PRO A 26 -12.30 -3.85 3.41
N ILE A 27 -12.02 -4.05 2.12
CA ILE A 27 -11.12 -5.11 1.65
C ILE A 27 -9.90 -4.43 1.05
N LEU A 28 -8.72 -4.74 1.58
CA LEU A 28 -7.43 -4.36 0.99
C LEU A 28 -6.84 -5.58 0.28
N THR A 29 -6.56 -5.45 -1.01
CA THR A 29 -5.87 -6.46 -1.80
C THR A 29 -4.52 -5.92 -2.23
N ALA A 30 -3.47 -6.70 -2.05
CA ALA A 30 -2.14 -6.42 -2.61
C ALA A 30 -1.64 -7.65 -3.38
N ARG A 31 -1.09 -7.42 -4.57
CA ARG A 31 -0.50 -8.46 -5.43
C ARG A 31 0.91 -8.05 -5.82
N GLY A 32 1.87 -8.94 -5.64
CA GLY A 32 3.25 -8.80 -6.09
C GLY A 32 3.78 -10.13 -6.60
N GLY A 33 4.04 -10.23 -7.91
CA GLY A 33 4.37 -11.51 -8.55
C GLY A 33 3.27 -12.58 -8.36
N GLU A 34 3.65 -13.75 -7.83
CA GLU A 34 2.73 -14.85 -7.50
C GLU A 34 2.04 -14.70 -6.14
N VAL A 35 2.49 -13.75 -5.31
CA VAL A 35 1.93 -13.56 -3.96
C VAL A 35 0.74 -12.61 -4.04
N SER A 36 -0.39 -13.04 -3.49
CA SER A 36 -1.58 -12.23 -3.29
C SER A 36 -1.95 -12.20 -1.80
N LEU A 37 -2.15 -11.01 -1.27
CA LEU A 37 -2.59 -10.75 0.09
C LEU A 37 -3.96 -10.09 0.06
N HIS A 38 -4.90 -10.64 0.83
CA HIS A 38 -6.20 -10.03 1.08
C HIS A 38 -6.35 -9.79 2.58
N LEU A 39 -6.65 -8.56 2.96
CA LEU A 39 -6.90 -8.14 4.34
C LEU A 39 -8.35 -7.68 4.45
N VAL A 40 -9.09 -8.36 5.32
CA VAL A 40 -10.49 -8.06 5.64
C VAL A 40 -10.64 -8.20 7.17
N PRO A 41 -11.25 -7.22 7.85
CA PRO A 41 -11.69 -7.38 9.24
C PRO A 41 -12.51 -8.67 9.42
N ALA A 42 -12.36 -9.32 10.58
CA ALA A 42 -12.91 -10.66 10.79
C ALA A 42 -14.45 -10.68 10.85
N ASP A 43 -15.08 -9.58 11.27
CA ASP A 43 -16.53 -9.42 11.33
C ASP A 43 -16.98 -8.17 10.56
N GLU A 44 -17.95 -8.36 9.67
CA GLU A 44 -18.59 -7.32 8.86
C GLU A 44 -19.24 -6.21 9.70
N HIS A 45 -19.59 -6.49 10.97
CA HIS A 45 -20.35 -5.61 11.84
C HIS A 45 -19.54 -4.98 12.99
N SER A 46 -18.27 -5.33 13.15
CA SER A 46 -17.46 -4.78 14.24
C SER A 46 -15.99 -4.63 13.84
N VAL A 47 -15.68 -3.58 13.08
CA VAL A 47 -14.29 -3.10 13.01
C VAL A 47 -13.85 -2.74 14.44
N THR A 48 -12.92 -3.50 15.01
CA THR A 48 -12.47 -3.30 16.38
C THR A 48 -11.38 -2.22 16.45
N VAL A 49 -11.07 -1.76 17.67
CA VAL A 49 -9.96 -0.82 17.91
C VAL A 49 -8.63 -1.46 17.50
N GLU A 50 -8.48 -2.77 17.71
CA GLU A 50 -7.30 -3.54 17.34
C GLU A 50 -7.13 -3.62 15.82
N GLU A 51 -8.20 -3.87 15.07
CA GLU A 51 -8.17 -3.88 13.60
C GLU A 51 -7.82 -2.50 13.03
N LEU A 52 -8.38 -1.43 13.61
CA LEU A 52 -8.01 -0.06 13.25
C LEU A 52 -6.54 0.25 13.60
N SER A 53 -6.06 -0.22 14.75
CA SER A 53 -4.67 -0.07 15.17
C SER A 53 -3.72 -0.77 14.20
N PHE A 54 -4.04 -2.02 13.82
CA PHE A 54 -3.29 -2.78 12.83
C PHE A 54 -3.26 -2.06 11.47
N ALA A 55 -4.41 -1.57 10.98
CA ALA A 55 -4.49 -0.84 9.72
C ALA A 55 -3.61 0.43 9.74
N ARG A 56 -3.57 1.16 10.87
CA ARG A 56 -2.69 2.32 11.05
C ARG A 56 -1.21 1.94 11.05
N GLN A 57 -0.84 0.84 11.69
CA GLN A 57 0.54 0.33 11.68
C GLN A 57 0.97 -0.08 10.28
N LEU A 58 0.09 -0.75 9.52
CA LEU A 58 0.34 -1.09 8.12
C LEU A 58 0.58 0.16 7.27
N ALA A 59 -0.26 1.19 7.42
CA ALA A 59 -0.08 2.46 6.71
C ALA A 59 1.25 3.14 7.06
N ALA A 60 1.63 3.14 8.34
CA ALA A 60 2.92 3.69 8.78
C ALA A 60 4.11 2.93 8.19
N ALA A 61 4.06 1.59 8.19
CA ALA A 61 5.11 0.76 7.60
C ALA A 61 5.24 0.98 6.08
N ALA A 62 4.11 1.11 5.37
CA ALA A 62 4.11 1.43 3.94
C ALA A 62 4.73 2.81 3.67
N ALA A 63 4.43 3.82 4.49
CA ALA A 63 5.03 5.15 4.36
C ALA A 63 6.56 5.12 4.55
N VAL A 64 7.05 4.37 5.54
CA VAL A 64 8.50 4.17 5.75
C VAL A 64 9.15 3.51 4.52
N TYR A 65 8.50 2.49 3.96
CA TYR A 65 8.99 1.83 2.74
C TYR A 65 9.11 2.81 1.57
N VAL A 66 8.10 3.67 1.36
CA VAL A 66 8.14 4.71 0.32
C VAL A 66 9.34 5.63 0.51
N THR A 67 9.56 6.14 1.71
CA THR A 67 10.71 7.00 2.01
C THR A 67 12.05 6.33 1.70
N GLU A 68 12.20 5.04 2.02
CA GLU A 68 13.41 4.29 1.69
C GLU A 68 13.59 4.09 0.18
N CYS A 69 12.51 3.81 -0.56
CA CYS A 69 12.55 3.74 -2.01
C CYS A 69 12.99 5.07 -2.64
N GLU A 70 12.44 6.19 -2.15
CA GLU A 70 12.83 7.54 -2.58
C GLU A 70 14.32 7.79 -2.31
N ARG A 71 14.81 7.40 -1.13
CA ARG A 71 16.24 7.51 -0.77
C ARG A 71 17.13 6.74 -1.73
N PHE A 72 16.78 5.50 -2.08
CA PHE A 72 17.55 4.70 -3.05
C PHE A 72 17.48 5.25 -4.48
N LEU A 73 16.33 5.79 -4.90
CA LEU A 73 16.15 6.40 -6.21
C LEU A 73 17.05 7.64 -6.40
N VAL A 74 17.11 8.50 -5.38
CA VAL A 74 17.99 9.67 -5.37
C VAL A 74 19.46 9.25 -5.41
N ALA A 75 19.87 8.31 -4.55
CA ALA A 75 21.25 7.83 -4.50
C ALA A 75 21.72 7.21 -5.84
N ALA A 76 20.86 6.47 -6.53
CA ALA A 76 21.18 5.90 -7.83
C ALA A 76 21.36 6.96 -8.93
N SER A 77 20.64 8.09 -8.82
CA SER A 77 20.72 9.19 -9.78
C SER A 77 22.03 9.96 -9.62
N ASP A 78 22.48 10.20 -8.39
CA ASP A 78 23.76 10.86 -8.11
C ASP A 78 24.96 10.04 -8.62
N ASP A 79 24.97 8.71 -8.38
CA ASP A 79 26.03 7.80 -8.86
C ASP A 79 26.07 7.68 -10.40
N SER A 80 24.94 7.89 -11.08
CA SER A 80 24.89 7.94 -12.54
C SER A 80 25.47 9.23 -13.13
N THR A 81 25.38 10.34 -12.38
CA THR A 81 25.89 11.65 -12.80
C THR A 81 27.41 11.71 -12.67
N ASP A 82 27.98 11.11 -11.63
CA ASP A 82 29.43 11.04 -11.41
C ASP A 82 30.14 10.17 -12.47
N ARG A 83 29.52 9.05 -12.87
CA ARG A 83 30.07 8.17 -13.94
C ARG A 83 29.92 8.69 -15.37
N GLY A 84 29.04 9.66 -15.62
CA GLY A 84 28.88 10.31 -16.93
C GLY A 84 29.85 11.46 -17.17
N ALA A 85 30.59 11.88 -16.15
CA ALA A 85 31.53 13.01 -16.20
C ALA A 85 33.02 12.58 -16.28
N ALA A 86 33.29 11.28 -16.42
CA ALA A 86 34.64 10.69 -16.51
C ALA A 86 35.01 10.24 -17.93
#